data_AF-A0A841R2F1-F1
#
_entry.id   AF-A0A841R2F1-F1
#
_cell.length_a   1.000
_cell.length_b   1.000
_cell.length_c   1.000
_cell.angle_alpha   90.00
_cell.angle_beta   90.00
_cell.angle_gamma   90.00
#
_symmetry.space_group_name_H-M   'P 1'
#
loop_
_entity.id
_entity.type
_entity.pdbx_description
1 polymer ?
#
loop_
_entity_poly.entity_id
_entity_poly.type
_entity_poly.pdbx_seq_one_letter_code
_entity_poly.pdbx_strand_id
1 'polypeptide(L)'
;MMIKGKDPIRWTDEEVTRLVNSKIQSHTTLELVNKLRGIWDNPHFVLNAVVLLGTDEERQKLLDIIKREKLTDPDDIIYAVLDIEEGYI
;
A
#
# COMPACT_ATOMS: atom_id res chain seq x y z
N MET A 1 21.06 -1.09 3.30
CA MET A 1 21.76 -0.01 2.58
C MET A 1 20.71 0.83 1.87
N MET A 2 20.24 1.92 2.50
CA MET A 2 19.28 2.84 1.88
C MET A 2 20.02 3.65 0.81
N ILE A 3 19.61 3.50 -0.45
CA ILE A 3 20.13 4.32 -1.54
C ILE A 3 19.78 5.76 -1.21
N LYS A 4 20.80 6.64 -1.18
CA LYS A 4 20.66 8.11 -1.12
C LYS A 4 20.00 8.61 -2.42
N GLY A 5 18.74 8.27 -2.64
CA GLY A 5 17.85 8.88 -3.62
C GLY A 5 16.96 9.87 -2.89
N LYS A 6 16.45 10.87 -3.61
CA LYS A 6 15.54 11.91 -3.08
C LYS A 6 14.48 11.28 -2.16
N ASP A 7 14.13 11.99 -1.08
CA ASP A 7 12.97 11.67 -0.24
C ASP A 7 11.77 11.27 -1.12
N PRO A 8 11.07 10.14 -0.87
CA PRO A 8 9.91 9.70 -1.65
C PRO A 8 8.82 10.77 -1.79
N ILE A 9 8.77 11.74 -0.86
CA ILE A 9 7.91 12.93 -0.93
C ILE A 9 8.17 13.78 -2.19
N ARG A 10 9.36 13.68 -2.80
CA ARG A 10 9.78 14.45 -3.98
C ARG A 10 9.74 13.65 -5.28
N TRP A 11 9.24 12.42 -5.25
CA TRP A 11 9.13 11.59 -6.45
C TRP A 11 7.90 11.98 -7.24
N THR A 12 7.97 11.86 -8.56
CA THR A 12 6.80 12.07 -9.42
C THR A 12 5.85 10.89 -9.33
N ASP A 13 4.58 11.11 -9.68
CA ASP A 13 3.59 10.04 -9.79
C ASP A 13 4.06 8.89 -10.69
N GLU A 14 4.82 9.17 -11.75
CA GLU A 14 5.41 8.15 -12.63
C GLU A 14 6.48 7.32 -11.92
N GLU A 15 7.37 7.96 -11.17
CA GLU A 15 8.43 7.28 -10.42
C GLU A 15 7.83 6.37 -9.34
N VAL A 16 6.82 6.87 -8.61
CA VAL A 16 6.11 6.09 -7.60
C VAL A 16 5.31 4.97 -8.23
N THR A 17 4.63 5.21 -9.35
CA THR A 17 3.90 4.16 -10.08
C THR A 17 4.82 3.03 -10.52
N ARG A 18 6.02 3.34 -11.04
CA ARG A 18 7.02 2.32 -11.39
C ARG A 18 7.46 1.52 -10.17
N LEU A 19 7.68 2.19 -9.03
CA LEU A 19 8.02 1.50 -7.79
C LEU A 19 6.88 0.56 -7.34
N VAL A 20 5.65 1.06 -7.25
CA VAL A 20 4.46 0.26 -6.91
C VAL A 20 4.38 -0.97 -7.80
N ASN A 21 4.47 -0.79 -9.12
CA ASN A 21 4.38 -1.91 -10.06
C ASN A 21 5.51 -2.92 -9.89
N SER A 22 6.73 -2.48 -9.55
CA SER A 22 7.86 -3.39 -9.27
C SER A 22 7.70 -4.21 -7.99
N LYS A 23 6.82 -3.78 -7.08
CA LYS A 23 6.48 -4.52 -5.85
C LYS A 23 5.39 -5.58 -6.07
N ILE A 24 4.73 -5.59 -7.23
CA ILE A 24 3.71 -6.59 -7.57
C ILE A 24 4.41 -7.90 -7.93
N GLN A 25 4.64 -8.74 -6.92
CA GLN A 25 5.31 -10.05 -7.06
C GLN A 25 4.39 -11.23 -6.76
N SER A 26 3.16 -10.97 -6.30
CA SER A 26 2.17 -11.97 -5.92
C SER A 26 0.76 -11.57 -6.37
N HIS A 27 -0.14 -12.56 -6.42
CA HIS A 27 -1.56 -12.33 -6.70
C HIS A 27 -2.19 -11.43 -5.63
N THR A 28 -1.88 -11.67 -4.35
CA THR A 28 -2.36 -10.88 -3.21
C THR A 28 -1.94 -9.42 -3.33
N THR A 29 -0.68 -9.17 -3.69
CA THR A 29 -0.21 -7.80 -3.91
C THR A 29 -0.94 -7.12 -5.07
N LEU A 30 -1.15 -7.82 -6.18
CA LEU A 30 -1.89 -7.28 -7.32
C LEU A 30 -3.33 -6.93 -6.94
N GLU A 31 -4.00 -7.81 -6.20
CA GLU A 31 -5.36 -7.58 -5.72
C GLU A 31 -5.44 -6.35 -4.81
N LEU A 32 -4.50 -6.22 -3.87
CA LEU A 32 -4.43 -5.07 -2.97
C LEU A 32 -4.21 -3.77 -3.76
N VAL A 33 -3.24 -3.73 -4.68
CA VAL A 33 -2.98 -2.55 -5.52
C VAL A 33 -4.22 -2.14 -6.30
N ASN A 34 -4.90 -3.10 -6.93
CA ASN A 34 -6.12 -2.82 -7.70
C ASN A 34 -7.24 -2.30 -6.80
N LYS A 35 -7.39 -2.87 -5.60
CA LYS A 35 -8.39 -2.42 -4.63
C LYS A 35 -8.13 -0.98 -4.18
N LEU A 36 -6.88 -0.64 -3.85
CA LEU A 36 -6.50 0.69 -3.41
C LEU A 36 -6.63 1.74 -4.52
N ARG A 37 -6.20 1.43 -5.75
CA ARG A 37 -6.42 2.31 -6.92
C ARG A 37 -7.90 2.55 -7.20
N GLY A 38 -8.75 1.56 -6.94
CA GLY A 38 -10.20 1.69 -7.06
C GLY A 38 -10.83 2.60 -5.99
N ILE A 39 -10.14 2.84 -4.87
CA ILE A 39 -10.57 3.75 -3.80
C ILE A 39 -10.05 5.16 -4.07
N TRP A 40 -8.74 5.27 -4.29
CA TRP A 40 -8.10 6.52 -4.68
C TRP A 40 -6.91 6.22 -5.61
N ASP A 41 -7.01 6.67 -6.85
CA ASP A 41 -5.97 6.52 -7.86
C ASP A 41 -4.82 7.52 -7.63
N ASN A 42 -4.18 7.41 -6.47
CA ASN A 42 -2.99 8.16 -6.09
C ASN A 42 -1.84 7.16 -5.83
N PRO A 43 -0.76 7.20 -6.61
CA PRO A 43 0.32 6.22 -6.48
C PRO A 43 1.05 6.32 -5.14
N HIS A 44 1.12 7.50 -4.52
CA HIS A 44 1.72 7.68 -3.19
C HIS A 44 0.88 7.02 -2.08
N PHE A 45 -0.45 7.08 -2.19
CA PHE A 45 -1.36 6.37 -1.29
C PHE A 45 -1.15 4.85 -1.39
N VAL A 46 -1.14 4.33 -2.62
CA VAL A 46 -0.94 2.88 -2.86
C VAL A 46 0.42 2.43 -2.36
N LEU A 47 1.46 3.27 -2.53
CA LEU A 47 2.83 2.96 -2.13
C LEU A 47 2.94 2.58 -0.64
N ASN A 48 2.22 3.28 0.24
CA ASN A 48 2.27 3.01 1.69
C ASN A 48 1.96 1.54 1.98
N ALA A 49 0.86 1.02 1.44
CA ALA A 49 0.46 -0.36 1.68
C ALA A 49 1.45 -1.38 1.09
N VAL A 50 2.00 -1.15 -0.11
CA VAL A 50 2.93 -2.11 -0.74
C VAL A 50 4.37 -2.03 -0.22
N VAL A 51 4.74 -0.97 0.48
CA VAL A 51 6.08 -0.83 1.08
C VAL A 51 6.08 -1.20 2.55
N LEU A 52 5.06 -0.79 3.32
CA LEU A 52 4.99 -1.02 4.76
C LEU A 52 4.56 -2.46 5.09
N LEU A 53 3.65 -3.05 4.31
CA LEU A 53 3.25 -4.45 4.52
C LEU A 53 4.26 -5.39 3.84
N GLY A 54 5.13 -5.99 4.64
CA GLY A 54 6.28 -6.79 4.19
C GLY A 54 5.93 -8.16 3.62
N THR A 55 4.75 -8.69 3.98
CA THR A 55 4.32 -10.05 3.65
C THR A 55 2.98 -10.11 2.91
N ASP A 56 2.69 -11.22 2.24
CA ASP A 56 1.38 -11.44 1.62
C ASP A 56 0.30 -11.63 2.68
N GLU A 57 0.63 -12.18 3.86
CA GLU A 57 -0.30 -12.32 4.98
C GLU A 57 -0.79 -10.95 5.49
N GLU A 58 0.11 -9.99 5.68
CA GLU A 58 -0.25 -8.62 6.07
C GLU A 58 -1.09 -7.92 5.00
N ARG A 59 -0.73 -8.09 3.71
CA ARG A 59 -1.49 -7.54 2.58
C ARG A 59 -2.90 -8.13 2.49
N GLN A 60 -3.02 -9.44 2.71
CA GLN A 60 -4.31 -10.11 2.74
C GLN A 60 -5.15 -9.61 3.91
N LYS A 61 -4.54 -9.40 5.07
CA LYS A 61 -5.22 -8.84 6.25
C LYS A 61 -5.81 -7.46 5.98
N LEU A 62 -5.05 -6.58 5.33
CA LEU A 62 -5.57 -5.27 4.92
C LEU A 62 -6.74 -5.41 3.93
N LEU A 63 -6.61 -6.28 2.92
CA LEU A 63 -7.70 -6.58 1.98
C LEU A 63 -8.97 -7.03 2.70
N ASP A 64 -8.84 -7.90 3.69
CA ASP A 64 -9.95 -8.44 4.47
C ASP A 64 -10.61 -7.35 5.32
N ILE A 65 -9.83 -6.47 5.96
CA ILE A 65 -10.32 -5.31 6.71
C ILE A 65 -11.10 -4.37 5.77
N ILE A 66 -10.51 -3.96 4.65
CA ILE A 66 -11.16 -3.08 3.66
C ILE A 66 -12.50 -3.67 3.20
N LYS A 67 -12.56 -4.97 2.94
CA LYS A 67 -13.78 -5.66 2.50
C LYS A 67 -14.82 -5.75 3.62
N ARG A 68 -14.40 -6.17 4.82
CA ARG A 68 -15.27 -6.40 5.98
C ARG A 68 -15.90 -5.09 6.48
N GLU A 69 -15.08 -4.06 6.61
CA GLU A 69 -15.46 -2.77 7.18
C GLU A 69 -15.91 -1.77 6.12
N LYS A 70 -15.78 -2.14 4.83
CA LYS A 70 -16.11 -1.29 3.68
C LYS A 70 -15.36 0.04 3.72
N LEU A 71 -14.08 -0.01 4.10
CA LEU A 71 -13.23 1.18 4.15
C LEU A 71 -13.10 1.78 2.75
N THR A 72 -13.47 3.06 2.64
CA THR A 72 -13.34 3.86 1.42
C THR A 72 -12.56 5.15 1.64
N ASP A 73 -12.27 5.48 2.89
CA ASP A 73 -11.49 6.66 3.23
C ASP A 73 -9.99 6.33 3.21
N PRO A 74 -9.16 7.08 2.46
CA PRO A 74 -7.72 6.82 2.40
C PRO A 74 -6.99 6.95 3.74
N ASP A 75 -7.40 7.86 4.62
CA ASP A 75 -6.73 8.09 5.89
C ASP A 75 -6.99 6.90 6.83
N ASP A 76 -8.23 6.41 6.90
CA ASP A 76 -8.58 5.20 7.65
C ASP A 76 -7.77 3.97 7.17
N ILE A 77 -7.56 3.86 5.85
CA ILE A 77 -6.76 2.77 5.27
C ILE A 77 -5.27 2.93 5.62
N ILE A 78 -4.74 4.15 5.63
CA ILE A 78 -3.36 4.40 6.06
C ILE A 78 -3.19 4.03 7.53
N TYR A 79 -4.16 4.39 8.39
CA TYR A 79 -4.12 3.98 9.80
C TYR A 79 -4.15 2.47 9.95
N ALA A 80 -4.99 1.76 9.20
CA ALA A 80 -5.00 0.29 9.20
C ALA A 80 -3.67 -0.31 8.72
N VAL A 81 -3.00 0.29 7.72
CA VAL A 81 -1.66 -0.15 7.28
C VAL A 81 -0.65 -0.04 8.42
N LEU A 82 -0.65 1.10 9.14
CA LEU A 82 0.25 1.33 10.27
C LEU A 82 -0.04 0.36 11.42
N ASP A 83 -1.31 0.15 11.76
CA ASP A 83 -1.69 -0.79 12.81
C ASP A 83 -1.25 -2.23 12.50
N ILE A 84 -1.29 -2.65 11.22
CA ILE A 84 -0.80 -3.97 10.80
C ILE A 84 0.73 -4.05 10.88
N GLU A 85 1.43 -3.04 10.37
CA GLU A 85 2.90 -3.01 10.34
C GLU A 85 3.50 -2.99 11.75
N GLU A 86 2.88 -2.25 12.67
CA GLU A 86 3.29 -2.20 14.08
C GLU A 86 2.78 -3.41 14.90
N GLY A 87 1.93 -4.26 14.30
CA GLY A 87 1.41 -5.48 14.93
C GLY A 87 0.32 -5.23 15.99
N TYR A 88 -0.37 -4.09 15.93
CA TYR A 88 -1.50 -3.78 16.81
C TYR A 88 -2.75 -4.59 16.51
N ILE A 89 -2.93 -4.99 15.25
CA ILE A 89 -4.04 -5.83 14.82
C ILE A 89 -3.57 -7.05 14.09
#